data_AF-A0A9X6NJ25-F1
#
_entry.id   AF-A0A9X6NJ25-F1
#
_cell.length_a   1.000
_cell.length_b   1.000
_cell.length_c   1.000
_cell.angle_alpha   90.00
_cell.angle_beta   90.00
_cell.angle_gamma   90.00
#
_symmetry.space_group_name_H-M   'P 1'
#
loop_
_entity.id
_entity.type
_entity.pdbx_description
1 polymer ?
#
loop_
_entity_poly.entity_id
_entity_poly.type
_entity_poly.pdbx_seq_one_letter_code
_entity_poly.pdbx_strand_id
1 'polypeptide(L)'
;MVKCTSALRASVFHDFKNGLTPSQCLVRLQKTFAGESIPSKRTIQRWFSDLRAGRSVLEDLPRTGRRPTAVTPEKLFAVRDFVIAHPHASYAQIRHAVDIGSSQCTAILKWELGMKKTCSRWVLTRSRRTKSKPG
;
A
#
# COMPACT_ATOMS: atom_id res chain seq x y z
N MET A 1 -2.75 -2.22 13.95
CA MET A 1 -1.53 -1.47 14.32
C MET A 1 -0.49 -2.47 14.80
N VAL A 2 0.37 -2.98 13.92
CA VAL A 2 1.54 -3.78 14.34
C VAL A 2 2.61 -2.76 14.72
N LYS A 3 2.83 -2.60 16.02
CA LYS A 3 3.77 -1.63 16.59
C LYS A 3 5.20 -2.17 16.39
N CYS A 4 6.06 -1.35 15.78
CA CYS A 4 7.53 -1.35 15.90
C CYS A 4 8.28 -2.69 15.70
N THR A 5 8.24 -3.28 14.50
CA THR A 5 9.15 -4.38 14.12
C THR A 5 10.62 -3.94 14.04
N SER A 6 10.88 -2.68 13.65
CA SER A 6 12.23 -2.14 13.47
C SER A 6 13.04 -2.07 14.78
N ALA A 7 12.45 -1.65 15.90
CA ALA A 7 13.13 -1.55 17.20
C ALA A 7 13.59 -2.92 17.74
N LEU A 8 12.74 -3.94 17.59
CA LEU A 8 13.06 -5.31 17.99
C LEU A 8 14.15 -5.91 17.08
N ARG A 9 14.10 -5.62 15.78
CA ARG A 9 15.12 -6.05 14.82
C ARG A 9 16.48 -5.39 15.09
N ALA A 10 16.49 -4.11 15.46
CA ALA A 10 17.69 -3.39 15.89
C ALA A 10 18.29 -3.97 17.18
N SER A 11 17.45 -4.33 18.16
CA SER A 11 17.89 -4.99 19.39
C SER A 11 18.53 -6.35 19.10
N VAL A 12 17.93 -7.15 18.21
CA VAL A 12 18.49 -8.43 17.77
C VAL A 12 19.80 -8.25 17.00
N PHE A 13 19.91 -7.21 16.17
CA PHE A 13 21.14 -6.88 15.47
C PHE A 13 22.28 -6.52 16.43
N HIS A 14 21.99 -5.70 17.44
CA HIS A 14 22.93 -5.37 18.51
C HIS A 14 23.39 -6.64 19.25
N ASP A 15 22.46 -7.53 19.62
CA ASP A 15 22.80 -8.79 20.30
C ASP A 15 23.65 -9.72 19.42
N PHE A 16 23.38 -9.78 18.12
CA PHE A 16 24.19 -10.51 17.16
C PHE A 16 25.63 -9.96 17.08
N LYS A 17 25.78 -8.63 17.06
CA LYS A 17 27.10 -7.98 17.07
C LYS A 17 27.88 -8.22 18.36
N ASN A 18 27.19 -8.39 19.48
CA ASN A 18 27.78 -8.78 20.76
C ASN A 18 28.04 -10.29 20.90
N GLY A 19 27.76 -11.10 19.87
CA GLY A 19 28.03 -12.53 19.88
C GLY A 19 27.06 -13.36 20.73
N LEU A 20 25.90 -12.82 21.10
CA LEU A 20 24.90 -13.57 21.87
C LEU A 20 24.29 -14.69 21.03
N THR A 21 23.89 -15.78 21.70
CA THR A 21 23.11 -16.83 21.05
C THR A 21 21.64 -16.41 20.89
N PRO A 22 20.89 -16.97 19.91
CA PRO A 22 19.46 -16.66 19.73
C PRO A 22 18.61 -16.90 20.98
N SER A 23 18.97 -17.92 21.78
CA SER A 23 18.27 -18.24 23.03
C SER A 23 18.50 -17.17 24.10
N GLN A 24 19.74 -16.70 24.26
CA GLN A 24 20.07 -15.61 25.19
C GLN A 24 19.41 -14.29 24.76
N CYS A 25 19.40 -14.00 23.47
CA CYS A 25 18.70 -12.85 22.90
C CYS A 25 17.19 -12.90 23.23
N LEU A 26 16.54 -14.05 23.08
CA LEU A 26 15.12 -14.21 23.42
C LEU A 26 14.85 -13.92 24.91
N VAL A 27 15.67 -14.46 25.81
CA VAL A 27 15.51 -14.22 27.27
C VAL A 27 15.71 -12.74 27.60
N ARG A 28 16.73 -12.10 27.00
CA ARG A 28 16.96 -10.66 27.13
C ARG A 28 15.76 -9.87 26.63
N LEU A 29 15.24 -10.16 25.43
CA LEU A 29 14.09 -9.47 24.86
C LEU A 29 12.84 -9.63 25.73
N GLN A 30 12.58 -10.83 26.25
CA GLN A 30 11.47 -11.08 27.17
C GLN A 30 11.58 -10.25 28.46
N LYS A 31 12.79 -10.10 29.00
CA LYS A 31 13.03 -9.29 30.19
C LYS A 31 12.90 -7.79 29.90
N THR A 32 13.34 -7.34 28.73
CA THR A 32 13.41 -5.90 28.39
C THR A 32 12.07 -5.35 27.90
N PHE A 33 11.32 -6.16 27.15
CA PHE A 33 10.04 -5.77 26.50
C PHE A 33 8.85 -6.51 27.12
N ALA A 34 8.89 -6.77 28.43
CA ALA A 34 7.82 -7.47 29.14
C ALA A 34 6.47 -6.74 28.92
N GLY A 35 5.50 -7.42 28.28
CA GLY A 35 4.18 -6.86 27.95
C GLY A 35 3.98 -6.42 26.50
N GLU A 36 5.03 -6.42 25.67
CA GLU A 36 4.92 -6.18 24.22
C GLU A 36 4.86 -7.48 23.41
N SER A 37 4.48 -7.37 22.14
CA SER A 37 4.49 -8.49 21.20
C SER A 37 5.94 -8.81 20.79
N ILE A 38 6.54 -9.77 21.49
CA ILE A 38 7.92 -10.21 21.26
C ILE A 38 7.95 -11.19 20.07
N PRO A 39 8.98 -11.13 19.20
CA PRO A 39 9.13 -12.08 18.11
C PRO A 39 9.31 -13.51 18.61
N SER A 40 8.73 -14.46 17.90
CA SER A 40 8.89 -15.88 18.23
C SER A 40 10.38 -16.31 18.14
N LYS A 41 10.74 -17.37 18.87
CA LYS A 41 12.08 -18.00 18.77
C LYS A 41 12.49 -18.28 17.32
N ARG A 42 11.54 -18.75 16.49
CA ARG A 42 11.76 -19.03 15.07
C ARG A 42 12.08 -17.77 14.27
N THR A 43 11.44 -16.65 14.59
CA THR A 43 11.69 -15.35 13.96
C THR A 43 13.10 -14.86 14.29
N ILE A 44 13.50 -14.93 15.56
CA ILE A 44 14.86 -14.54 16.00
C ILE A 44 15.91 -15.41 15.31
N GLN A 45 15.71 -16.73 15.25
CA GLN A 45 16.61 -17.64 14.54
C GLN A 45 16.76 -17.29 13.05
N ARG A 46 15.65 -16.95 12.37
CA ARG A 46 15.67 -16.49 10.98
C ARG A 46 16.51 -15.23 10.82
N TRP A 47 16.28 -14.22 11.67
CA TRP A 47 17.07 -12.98 11.63
C TRP A 47 18.55 -13.23 11.88
N PHE A 48 18.91 -14.06 12.86
CA PHE A 48 20.30 -14.47 13.07
C PHE A 48 20.90 -15.17 11.84
N SER A 49 20.11 -15.98 11.14
CA SER A 49 20.55 -16.62 9.88
C SER A 49 20.76 -15.60 8.76
N ASP A 50 19.86 -14.62 8.65
CA ASP A 50 19.98 -13.54 7.67
C ASP A 50 21.21 -12.67 7.92
N LEU A 51 21.50 -12.38 9.19
CA LEU A 51 22.68 -11.62 9.60
C LEU A 51 23.98 -12.39 9.35
N ARG A 52 24.00 -13.71 9.57
CA ARG A 52 25.12 -14.57 9.16
C ARG A 52 25.31 -14.60 7.65
N ALA A 53 24.23 -14.52 6.88
CA ALA A 53 24.27 -14.43 5.42
C ALA A 53 24.59 -13.02 4.90
N GLY A 54 24.93 -12.05 5.78
CA GLY A 54 25.30 -10.69 5.39
C GLY A 54 24.13 -9.75 5.08
N ARG A 55 22.87 -10.16 5.30
CA ARG A 55 21.68 -9.32 5.09
C ARG A 55 21.41 -8.46 6.32
N SER A 56 22.10 -7.33 6.44
CA SER A 56 22.00 -6.39 7.57
C SER A 56 20.92 -5.31 7.41
N VAL A 57 19.77 -5.65 6.82
CA VAL A 57 18.67 -4.67 6.65
C VAL A 57 17.87 -4.61 7.95
N LEU A 58 17.87 -3.43 8.58
CA LEU A 58 17.13 -3.11 9.80
C LEU A 58 15.67 -2.75 9.53
N GLU A 59 15.40 -2.24 8.34
CA GLU A 59 14.04 -1.91 7.89
C GLU A 59 13.34 -3.14 7.31
N ASP A 60 12.01 -3.14 7.39
CA ASP A 60 11.23 -4.12 6.68
C ASP A 60 11.43 -3.90 5.17
N LEU A 61 11.97 -4.92 4.50
CA LEU A 61 12.08 -4.89 3.04
C LEU A 61 10.68 -4.64 2.46
N PRO A 62 10.57 -3.86 1.37
CA PRO A 62 9.29 -3.61 0.74
C PRO A 62 8.61 -4.95 0.47
N ARG A 63 7.41 -5.13 1.02
CA ARG A 63 6.66 -6.37 0.84
C ARG A 63 6.47 -6.55 -0.66
N THR A 64 7.01 -7.64 -1.20
CA THR A 64 6.70 -8.12 -2.55
C THR A 64 5.27 -8.67 -2.53
N GLY A 65 4.29 -7.81 -2.29
CA GLY A 65 2.89 -8.12 -2.59
C GLY A 65 2.72 -8.18 -4.11
N ARG A 66 1.70 -8.91 -4.58
CA ARG A 66 1.36 -8.95 -6.00
C ARG A 66 0.92 -7.56 -6.46
N ARG A 67 1.85 -6.79 -7.00
CA ARG A 67 1.52 -5.72 -7.95
C ARG A 67 0.87 -6.42 -9.14
N PRO A 68 -0.18 -5.87 -9.75
CA PRO A 68 -0.63 -6.39 -11.04
C PRO A 68 0.48 -6.12 -12.05
N THR A 69 1.38 -7.10 -12.23
CA THR A 69 2.53 -7.07 -13.15
C THR A 69 2.13 -6.84 -14.61
N ALA A 70 0.84 -6.83 -14.92
CA ALA A 70 0.29 -6.72 -16.26
C ALA A 70 -0.16 -5.28 -16.63
N VAL A 71 0.44 -4.24 -16.06
CA VAL A 71 0.23 -2.86 -16.55
C VAL A 71 1.32 -2.56 -17.57
N THR A 72 1.01 -2.72 -18.85
CA THR A 72 1.89 -2.25 -19.92
C THR A 72 1.82 -0.72 -19.99
N PRO A 73 2.91 -0.03 -20.37
CA PRO A 73 2.91 1.43 -20.51
C PRO A 73 1.83 1.91 -21.50
N GLU A 74 1.58 1.17 -22.57
CA GLU A 74 0.51 1.46 -23.53
C GLU A 74 -0.86 1.56 -22.89
N LYS A 75 -1.22 0.57 -22.05
CA LYS A 75 -2.51 0.54 -21.34
C LYS A 75 -2.58 1.66 -20.29
N LEU A 76 -1.46 2.03 -19.67
CA LEU A 76 -1.38 3.17 -18.75
C LEU A 76 -1.69 4.50 -19.46
N PHE A 77 -1.07 4.75 -20.61
CA PHE A 77 -1.33 5.95 -21.40
C PHE A 77 -2.77 6.00 -21.92
N ALA A 78 -3.28 4.88 -22.44
CA ALA A 78 -4.66 4.80 -22.91
C ALA A 78 -5.69 5.09 -21.80
N VAL A 79 -5.49 4.58 -20.58
CA VAL A 79 -6.34 4.92 -19.44
C VAL A 79 -6.22 6.40 -19.06
N ARG A 80 -5.00 6.95 -19.08
CA ARG A 80 -4.77 8.36 -18.76
C ARG A 80 -5.51 9.29 -19.72
N ASP A 81 -5.38 9.06 -21.02
CA ASP A 81 -6.00 9.88 -22.05
C ASP A 81 -7.53 9.77 -22.00
N PHE A 82 -8.05 8.57 -21.76
CA PHE A 82 -9.49 8.34 -21.61
C PHE A 82 -10.08 9.10 -20.41
N VAL A 83 -9.40 9.11 -19.26
CA VAL A 83 -9.89 9.82 -18.07
C VAL A 83 -9.81 11.34 -18.24
N ILE A 84 -8.82 11.84 -18.97
CA ILE A 84 -8.73 13.27 -19.31
C ILE A 84 -9.89 13.68 -20.22
N ALA A 85 -10.21 12.85 -21.23
CA ALA A 85 -11.34 13.08 -22.12
C ALA A 85 -12.71 12.94 -21.41
N HIS A 86 -12.81 12.03 -20.43
CA HIS A 86 -14.05 11.72 -19.72
C HIS A 86 -13.85 11.71 -18.19
N PRO A 87 -13.82 12.89 -17.53
CA PRO A 87 -13.52 12.99 -16.10
C PRO A 87 -14.53 12.29 -15.17
N HIS A 88 -15.75 12.04 -15.68
CA HIS A 88 -16.84 11.38 -14.93
C HIS A 88 -17.06 9.93 -15.35
N ALA A 89 -16.15 9.34 -16.12
CA ALA A 89 -16.29 7.95 -16.55
C ALA A 89 -16.29 6.97 -15.36
N SER A 90 -17.14 5.95 -15.47
CA SER A 90 -17.19 4.84 -14.53
C SER A 90 -16.05 3.85 -14.76
N TYR A 91 -15.70 3.07 -13.74
CA TYR A 91 -14.72 1.99 -13.85
C TYR A 91 -15.05 0.99 -14.97
N ALA A 92 -16.34 0.70 -15.19
CA ALA A 92 -16.79 -0.20 -16.25
C ALA A 92 -16.50 0.36 -17.64
N GLN A 93 -16.77 1.66 -17.86
CA GLN A 93 -16.49 2.31 -19.15
C GLN A 93 -15.00 2.31 -19.47
N ILE A 94 -14.15 2.65 -18.50
CA ILE A 94 -12.69 2.61 -18.68
C ILE A 94 -12.22 1.19 -19.01
N ARG A 95 -12.77 0.19 -18.28
CA ARG A 95 -12.45 -1.22 -18.48
C ARG A 95 -12.78 -1.70 -19.89
N HIS A 96 -13.98 -1.36 -20.38
CA HIS A 96 -14.43 -1.75 -21.71
C HIS A 96 -13.70 -0.98 -22.82
N ALA A 97 -13.37 0.29 -22.61
CA ALA A 97 -12.68 1.11 -23.61
C ALA A 97 -11.23 0.66 -23.83
N VAL A 98 -10.51 0.34 -22.76
CA VAL A 98 -9.07 0.01 -22.83
C VAL A 98 -8.83 -1.51 -22.80
N ASP A 99 -9.87 -2.32 -22.61
CA ASP A 99 -9.81 -3.79 -22.48
C ASP A 99 -8.78 -4.23 -21.41
N ILE A 100 -9.16 -4.01 -20.14
CA ILE A 100 -8.32 -4.27 -18.96
C ILE A 100 -9.14 -5.06 -17.92
N GLY A 101 -8.49 -5.76 -16.97
CA GLY A 101 -9.16 -6.33 -15.80
C GLY A 101 -9.53 -5.28 -14.73
N SER A 102 -10.57 -5.54 -13.93
CA SER A 102 -11.01 -4.59 -12.88
C SER A 102 -9.91 -4.26 -11.85
N SER A 103 -9.07 -5.23 -11.50
CA SER A 103 -7.95 -5.06 -10.56
C SER A 103 -6.84 -4.17 -11.12
N GLN A 104 -6.52 -4.33 -12.40
CA GLN A 104 -5.56 -3.48 -13.12
C GLN A 104 -6.09 -2.05 -13.25
N CYS A 105 -7.36 -1.86 -13.63
CA CYS A 105 -7.96 -0.52 -13.73
C CYS A 105 -7.87 0.23 -12.38
N THR A 106 -8.21 -0.44 -11.28
CA THR A 106 -8.08 0.12 -9.92
C THR A 106 -6.63 0.45 -9.57
N ALA A 107 -5.70 -0.43 -9.94
CA ALA A 107 -4.29 -0.23 -9.64
C ALA A 107 -3.68 0.95 -10.43
N ILE A 108 -4.02 1.05 -11.73
CA ILE A 108 -3.58 2.13 -12.61
C ILE A 108 -4.08 3.48 -12.07
N LEU A 109 -5.38 3.60 -11.82
CA LEU A 109 -5.96 4.86 -11.35
C LEU A 109 -5.39 5.29 -9.99
N LYS A 110 -5.24 4.35 -9.05
CA LYS A 110 -4.85 4.67 -7.67
C LYS A 110 -3.34 4.84 -7.48
N TRP A 111 -2.53 3.95 -8.04
CA TRP A 111 -1.10 3.86 -7.75
C TRP A 111 -0.24 4.51 -8.82
N GLU A 112 -0.55 4.29 -10.10
CA GLU A 112 0.25 4.83 -11.21
C GLU A 112 -0.13 6.29 -11.51
N LEU A 113 -1.44 6.59 -11.57
CA LEU A 113 -1.95 7.93 -11.85
C LEU A 113 -2.22 8.75 -10.58
N GLY A 114 -2.24 8.13 -9.40
CA GLY A 114 -2.48 8.81 -8.12
C GLY A 114 -3.86 9.48 -7.99
N MET A 115 -4.83 9.08 -8.81
CA MET A 115 -6.14 9.72 -8.89
C MET A 115 -7.04 9.31 -7.72
N LYS A 116 -7.91 10.23 -7.30
CA LYS A 116 -8.95 10.01 -6.28
C LYS A 116 -10.30 10.36 -6.88
N LYS A 117 -11.33 9.57 -6.54
CA LYS A 117 -12.71 9.86 -6.94
C LYS A 117 -13.21 11.10 -6.20
N THR A 118 -13.53 12.15 -6.94
CA THR A 118 -14.17 13.37 -6.42
C THR A 118 -15.64 13.41 -6.82
N CYS A 119 -16.50 13.80 -5.88
CA CYS A 119 -17.91 14.07 -6.19
C CYS A 119 -18.05 15.48 -6.79
N SER A 120 -18.91 15.64 -7.79
CA SER A 120 -19.23 16.96 -8.34
C SER A 120 -19.91 17.83 -7.29
N ARG A 121 -19.58 19.12 -7.28
CA ARG A 121 -20.25 20.10 -6.41
C ARG A 121 -21.66 20.36 -6.95
N TRP A 122 -22.66 20.30 -6.08
CA TRP A 122 -24.03 20.65 -6.45
C TRP A 122 -24.12 22.15 -6.76
N VAL A 123 -24.61 22.50 -7.95
CA VAL A 123 -24.79 23.90 -8.38
C VAL A 123 -26.28 24.17 -8.47
N LEU A 124 -26.80 25.04 -7.61
CA LEU A 124 -28.19 25.46 -7.67
C LEU A 124 -28.38 26.37 -8.89
N THR A 125 -29.17 25.91 -9.86
CA THR A 125 -29.60 26.72 -11.00
C THR A 125 -30.93 27.40 -10.67
N ARG A 126 -31.01 28.72 -10.81
CA ARG A 126 -32.24 29.48 -10.56
C ARG A 126 -33.17 29.29 -11.77
N SER A 127 -34.16 28.40 -11.67
CA SER A 127 -35.19 28.30 -12.70
C SER A 127 -36.02 29.58 -12.71
N ARG A 128 -35.98 30.33 -13.82
CA ARG A 128 -36.93 31.43 -14.03
C ARG A 128 -38.30 30.80 -14.30
N ARG A 129 -39.17 30.75 -13.29
CA ARG A 129 -40.59 30.46 -13.51
C ARG A 129 -41.20 31.61 -14.31
N THR A 130 -41.37 31.43 -15.62
CA THR A 130 -42.24 32.30 -16.42
C THR A 130 -43.67 31.98 -16.02
N LYS A 131 -44.34 32.86 -15.26
CA LYS A 131 -45.78 32.73 -15.04
C LYS A 131 -46.49 33.11 -16.33
N SER A 132 -46.98 32.13 -17.08
CA SER A 132 -47.99 32.37 -18.12
C SER A 132 -49.31 32.73 -17.41
N LYS A 133 -49.83 33.93 -17.69
CA LYS A 133 -51.16 34.38 -17.27
C LYS A 133 -52.21 33.63 -18.11
N PRO A 134 -53.21 32.95 -17.53
CA PRO A 134 -54.37 32.55 -18.32
C PRO A 134 -55.22 33.80 -18.63
N GLY A 135 -55.67 33.88 -19.88
CA GLY A 135 -56.57 34.92 -20.40
C GLY A 135 -58.03 34.60 -20.11
#